data_AF-A0A7U4QK49-F1
#
_entry.id   AF-A0A7U4QK49-F1
#
_cell.length_a   1.000
_cell.length_b   1.000
_cell.length_c   1.000
_cell.angle_alpha   90.00
_cell.angle_beta   90.00
_cell.angle_gamma   90.00
#
_symmetry.space_group_name_H-M   'P 1'
#
loop_
_entity.id
_entity.type
_entity.pdbx_description
1 polymer ?
#
loop_
_entity_poly.entity_id
_entity_poly.type
_entity_poly.pdbx_seq_one_letter_code
_entity_poly.pdbx_strand_id
1 'polypeptide(L)'
;MKLEKIPGRAFLDTSSLNFILEYGEHIFEGMPSPNTLSKRIVEDINAFHNIFLIGNRASWQLAISPFIYKEVIRTRDITKRYYLENWFMEVWHYWLGILEENNDFPSFIEAEHTRIKLLSSGILDILPDIEDRILLCDAVVYRCDCFCTRDWETILKYRDHLESLPIKIITPSEWWSLIKPYAGLWV
;
A
#
# COMPACT_ATOMS: atom_id res chain seq x y z
N MET A 1 23.61 -10.91 3.70
CA MET A 1 22.64 -10.35 2.72
C MET A 1 21.41 -9.93 3.50
N LYS A 2 20.89 -8.70 3.35
CA LYS A 2 19.78 -8.21 4.19
C LYS A 2 18.42 -8.43 3.48
N LEU A 3 18.16 -9.66 3.02
CA LEU A 3 16.89 -10.03 2.38
C LEU A 3 15.70 -9.77 3.31
N GLU A 4 15.88 -9.97 4.61
CA GLU A 4 14.91 -9.67 5.68
C GLU A 4 14.43 -8.21 5.71
N LYS A 5 15.11 -7.30 4.98
CA LYS A 5 14.71 -5.88 4.91
C LYS A 5 13.79 -5.55 3.75
N ILE A 6 13.58 -6.50 2.83
CA ILE A 6 12.72 -6.32 1.66
C ILE A 6 11.28 -6.57 2.12
N PRO A 7 10.37 -5.59 1.95
CA PRO A 7 8.98 -5.78 2.34
C PRO A 7 8.35 -6.93 1.54
N GLY A 8 7.95 -7.98 2.24
CA GLY A 8 7.24 -9.13 1.68
C GLY A 8 5.73 -8.92 1.68
N ARG A 9 5.21 -8.28 2.74
CA ARG A 9 3.81 -7.85 2.84
C ARG A 9 3.71 -6.33 2.84
N ALA A 10 3.13 -5.77 1.79
CA ALA A 10 2.96 -4.33 1.62
C ALA A 10 1.49 -3.95 1.71
N PHE A 11 1.17 -2.99 2.56
CA PHE A 11 -0.17 -2.39 2.60
C PHE A 11 -0.26 -1.30 1.52
N LEU A 12 -1.32 -1.33 0.71
CA LEU A 12 -1.65 -0.29 -0.27
C LEU A 12 -2.84 0.52 0.24
N ASP A 13 -2.66 1.82 0.39
CA ASP A 13 -3.74 2.75 0.72
C ASP A 13 -4.57 3.12 -0.54
N THR A 14 -5.61 3.93 -0.34
CA THR A 14 -6.44 4.37 -1.47
C THR A 14 -5.66 5.17 -2.51
N SER A 15 -4.70 5.99 -2.07
CA SER A 15 -3.87 6.81 -2.98
C SER A 15 -3.03 5.92 -3.92
N SER A 16 -2.51 4.81 -3.41
CA SER A 16 -1.76 3.83 -4.20
C SER A 16 -2.67 3.06 -5.15
N LEU A 17 -3.84 2.58 -4.70
CA LEU A 17 -4.79 1.87 -5.57
C LEU A 17 -5.31 2.76 -6.70
N ASN A 18 -5.67 4.00 -6.39
CA ASN A 18 -6.09 4.99 -7.38
C ASN A 18 -5.00 5.19 -8.44
N PHE A 19 -3.74 5.30 -8.00
CA PHE A 19 -2.61 5.51 -8.90
C PHE A 19 -2.36 4.30 -9.80
N ILE A 20 -2.41 3.09 -9.25
CA ILE A 20 -2.23 1.85 -10.02
C ILE A 20 -3.32 1.73 -11.10
N LEU A 21 -4.57 2.06 -10.76
CA LEU A 21 -5.66 2.06 -11.73
C LEU A 21 -5.46 3.13 -12.81
N GLU A 22 -5.12 4.36 -12.42
CA GLU A 22 -4.96 5.50 -13.34
C GLU A 22 -3.83 5.27 -14.36
N TYR A 23 -2.74 4.63 -13.95
CA TYR A 23 -1.56 4.39 -14.79
C TYR A 23 -1.37 2.92 -15.13
N GLY A 24 -2.43 2.10 -15.09
CA GLY A 24 -2.36 0.65 -15.27
C GLY A 24 -1.67 0.23 -16.56
N GLU A 25 -1.95 0.91 -17.67
CA GLU A 25 -1.30 0.63 -18.98
C GLU A 25 0.22 0.86 -18.94
N HIS A 26 0.70 1.83 -18.17
CA HIS A 26 2.13 2.08 -18.01
C HIS A 26 2.77 1.11 -17.02
N ILE A 27 2.04 0.76 -15.96
CA ILE A 27 2.52 -0.10 -14.87
C ILE A 27 2.56 -1.56 -15.31
N PHE A 28 1.52 -2.07 -15.95
CA PHE A 28 1.40 -3.50 -16.28
C PHE A 28 1.86 -3.81 -17.71
N GLU A 29 1.57 -2.95 -18.69
CA GLU A 29 1.94 -3.19 -20.10
C GLU A 29 3.29 -2.55 -20.47
N GLY A 30 3.91 -1.77 -19.56
CA GLY A 30 5.19 -1.11 -19.80
C GLY A 30 5.12 -0.02 -20.88
N MET A 31 3.93 0.54 -21.13
CA MET A 31 3.76 1.63 -22.09
C MET A 31 4.56 2.88 -21.67
N PRO A 32 5.22 3.59 -22.61
CA PRO A 32 5.95 4.81 -22.30
C PRO A 32 5.08 5.84 -21.57
N SER A 33 5.60 6.42 -20.48
CA SER A 33 4.88 7.47 -19.76
C SER A 33 4.74 8.74 -20.63
N PRO A 34 3.58 9.43 -20.60
CA PRO A 34 3.42 10.70 -21.28
C PRO A 34 4.45 11.74 -20.86
N ASN A 35 5.01 12.48 -21.82
CA ASN A 35 6.02 13.52 -21.58
C ASN A 35 5.51 14.70 -20.72
N THR A 36 4.20 14.79 -20.50
CA THR A 36 3.55 15.84 -19.72
C THR A 36 3.53 15.55 -18.21
N LEU A 37 3.86 14.32 -17.79
CA LEU A 37 3.84 13.93 -16.39
C LEU A 37 5.05 14.48 -15.63
N SER A 38 4.85 14.77 -14.34
CA SER A 38 5.94 15.18 -13.47
C SER A 38 6.96 14.04 -13.29
N LYS A 39 8.23 14.40 -13.07
CA LYS A 39 9.31 13.42 -12.82
C LYS A 39 8.94 12.40 -11.74
N ARG A 40 8.31 12.86 -10.66
CA ARG A 40 7.86 12.04 -9.55
C ARG A 40 6.81 11.00 -9.97
N ILE A 41 5.84 11.38 -10.79
CA ILE A 41 4.83 10.45 -11.29
C ILE A 41 5.51 9.37 -12.14
N VAL A 42 6.43 9.76 -13.02
CA VAL A 42 7.19 8.82 -13.85
C VAL A 42 8.03 7.86 -12.98
N GLU A 43 8.67 8.37 -11.92
CA GLU A 43 9.41 7.54 -10.97
C GLU A 43 8.52 6.49 -10.30
N ASP A 44 7.32 6.88 -9.83
CA ASP A 44 6.40 5.93 -9.19
C ASP A 44 5.75 4.95 -10.17
N ILE A 45 5.46 5.35 -11.42
CA ILE A 45 5.03 4.43 -12.49
C ILE A 45 6.11 3.35 -12.69
N ASN A 46 7.35 3.79 -12.90
CA ASN A 46 8.47 2.88 -13.10
C ASN A 46 8.70 1.99 -11.87
N ALA A 47 8.52 2.54 -10.67
CA ALA A 47 8.66 1.77 -9.43
C ALA A 47 7.62 0.66 -9.36
N PHE A 48 6.32 0.97 -9.53
CA PHE A 48 5.27 -0.04 -9.51
C PHE A 48 5.42 -1.07 -10.64
N HIS A 49 5.79 -0.63 -11.86
CA HIS A 49 6.08 -1.54 -12.96
C HIS A 49 7.13 -2.60 -12.55
N ASN A 50 8.26 -2.15 -12.01
CA ASN A 50 9.33 -3.06 -11.59
C ASN A 50 8.94 -3.91 -10.38
N ILE A 51 8.21 -3.34 -9.40
CA ILE A 51 7.73 -4.08 -8.23
C ILE A 51 6.83 -5.24 -8.65
N PHE A 52 5.86 -5.01 -9.52
CA PHE A 52 4.93 -6.06 -9.97
C PHE A 52 5.60 -7.06 -10.93
N LEU A 53 6.47 -6.59 -11.82
CA LEU A 53 7.25 -7.46 -12.70
C LEU A 53 8.05 -8.50 -11.89
N ILE A 54 8.70 -8.06 -10.80
CA ILE A 54 9.44 -8.95 -9.90
C ILE A 54 8.52 -9.71 -8.95
N GLY A 55 7.42 -9.09 -8.54
CA GLY A 55 6.44 -9.66 -7.61
C GLY A 55 5.83 -10.96 -8.07
N ASN A 56 5.71 -11.15 -9.38
CA ASN A 56 5.29 -12.41 -9.99
C ASN A 56 6.14 -13.61 -9.54
N ARG A 57 7.38 -13.40 -9.10
CA ARG A 57 8.30 -14.44 -8.62
C ARG A 57 8.70 -14.28 -7.15
N ALA A 58 8.63 -13.07 -6.63
CA ALA A 58 8.95 -12.78 -5.24
C ALA A 58 7.77 -13.00 -4.27
N SER A 59 6.56 -13.23 -4.79
CA SER A 59 5.34 -13.53 -4.02
C SER A 59 5.01 -12.44 -2.99
N TRP A 60 5.05 -11.17 -3.41
CA TRP A 60 4.60 -10.06 -2.57
C TRP A 60 3.15 -10.29 -2.14
N GLN A 61 2.86 -10.03 -0.87
CA GLN A 61 1.50 -10.02 -0.32
C GLN A 61 1.01 -8.58 -0.31
N LEU A 62 0.10 -8.24 -1.21
CA LEU A 62 -0.52 -6.92 -1.27
C LEU A 62 -1.74 -6.90 -0.34
N ALA A 63 -1.62 -6.18 0.77
CA ALA A 63 -2.69 -6.00 1.74
C ALA A 63 -3.45 -4.70 1.47
N ILE A 64 -4.76 -4.72 1.67
CA ILE A 64 -5.61 -3.53 1.64
C ILE A 64 -6.63 -3.62 2.77
N SER A 65 -7.29 -2.50 3.08
CA SER A 65 -8.33 -2.44 4.10
C SER A 65 -9.72 -2.33 3.48
N PRO A 66 -10.75 -2.95 4.09
CA PRO A 66 -12.14 -2.73 3.67
C PRO A 66 -12.58 -1.28 3.84
N PHE A 67 -11.90 -0.48 4.68
CA PHE A 67 -12.20 0.94 4.86
C PHE A 67 -11.87 1.79 3.62
N ILE A 68 -10.99 1.31 2.73
CA ILE A 68 -10.72 1.96 1.44
C ILE A 68 -12.01 2.00 0.60
N TYR A 69 -12.88 1.00 0.70
CA TYR A 69 -14.14 0.97 -0.04
C TYR A 69 -15.03 2.17 0.26
N LYS A 70 -14.97 2.71 1.49
CA LYS A 70 -15.72 3.91 1.89
C LYS A 70 -15.33 5.13 1.07
N GLU A 71 -14.05 5.27 0.70
CA GLU A 71 -13.57 6.34 -0.17
C GLU A 71 -13.98 6.09 -1.62
N VAL A 72 -13.85 4.84 -2.08
CA VAL A 72 -14.25 4.42 -3.44
C VAL A 72 -15.71 4.80 -3.73
N ILE A 73 -16.66 4.41 -2.86
CA ILE A 73 -18.10 4.70 -3.06
C ILE A 73 -18.44 6.19 -3.01
N ARG A 74 -17.60 7.01 -2.35
CA ARG A 74 -17.74 8.47 -2.25
C ARG A 74 -17.21 9.19 -3.49
N THR A 75 -16.55 8.49 -4.42
CA THR A 75 -16.09 9.06 -5.69
C THR A 75 -17.27 9.60 -6.49
N ARG A 76 -17.23 10.90 -6.83
CA ARG A 76 -18.33 11.59 -7.52
C ARG A 76 -18.48 11.21 -8.98
N ASP A 77 -17.36 10.97 -9.66
CA ASP A 77 -17.36 10.55 -11.06
C ASP A 77 -17.81 9.08 -11.14
N ILE A 78 -18.95 8.86 -11.78
CA ILE A 78 -19.60 7.54 -11.87
C ILE A 78 -18.71 6.54 -12.64
N THR A 79 -18.06 6.99 -13.71
CA THR A 79 -17.20 6.15 -14.54
C THR A 79 -15.96 5.76 -13.75
N LYS A 80 -15.29 6.74 -13.13
CA LYS A 80 -14.12 6.49 -12.27
C LYS A 80 -14.48 5.57 -11.11
N ARG A 81 -15.62 5.81 -10.45
CA ARG A 81 -16.11 4.97 -9.35
C ARG A 81 -16.31 3.53 -9.79
N TYR A 82 -16.94 3.29 -10.94
CA TYR A 82 -17.14 1.94 -11.47
C TYR A 82 -15.80 1.17 -11.61
N TYR A 83 -14.79 1.80 -12.20
CA TYR A 83 -13.48 1.17 -12.34
C TYR A 83 -12.77 0.97 -10.99
N LEU A 84 -12.88 1.93 -10.07
CA LEU A 84 -12.32 1.79 -8.73
C LEU A 84 -12.99 0.71 -7.89
N GLU A 85 -14.31 0.55 -8.00
CA GLU A 85 -15.06 -0.51 -7.31
C GLU A 85 -14.60 -1.88 -7.81
N ASN A 86 -14.51 -2.08 -9.13
CA ASN A 86 -14.03 -3.34 -9.69
C ASN A 86 -12.59 -3.63 -9.27
N TRP A 87 -11.71 -2.64 -9.39
CA TRP A 87 -10.32 -2.77 -8.99
C TRP A 87 -10.16 -3.09 -7.50
N PHE A 88 -10.90 -2.38 -6.63
CA PHE A 88 -10.93 -2.66 -5.21
C PHE A 88 -11.37 -4.10 -4.94
N MET A 89 -12.44 -4.59 -5.59
CA MET A 89 -12.94 -5.95 -5.39
C MET A 89 -11.93 -7.02 -5.82
N GLU A 90 -11.21 -6.81 -6.92
CA GLU A 90 -10.15 -7.71 -7.37
C GLU A 90 -9.03 -7.83 -6.33
N VAL A 91 -8.49 -6.69 -5.87
CA VAL A 91 -7.42 -6.67 -4.86
C VAL A 91 -7.93 -7.19 -3.52
N TRP A 92 -9.19 -6.91 -3.17
CA TRP A 92 -9.79 -7.36 -1.91
C TRP A 92 -9.98 -8.86 -1.88
N HIS A 93 -10.49 -9.46 -2.96
CA HIS A 93 -10.62 -10.91 -3.07
C HIS A 93 -9.25 -11.60 -3.02
N TYR A 94 -8.24 -11.03 -3.70
CA TYR A 94 -6.87 -11.52 -3.59
C TYR A 94 -6.37 -11.49 -2.14
N TRP A 95 -6.58 -10.38 -1.43
CA TRP A 95 -6.15 -10.25 -0.04
C TRP A 95 -6.92 -11.19 0.91
N LEU A 96 -8.22 -11.38 0.70
CA LEU A 96 -9.02 -12.37 1.44
C LEU A 96 -8.48 -13.79 1.27
N GLY A 97 -8.05 -14.18 0.07
CA GLY A 97 -7.39 -15.46 -0.16
C GLY A 97 -6.14 -15.64 0.70
N ILE A 98 -5.31 -14.59 0.82
CA ILE A 98 -4.13 -14.62 1.70
C ILE A 98 -4.52 -14.73 3.17
N LEU A 99 -5.56 -14.01 3.60
CA LEU A 99 -6.09 -14.08 4.97
C LEU A 99 -6.58 -15.48 5.35
N GLU A 100 -7.17 -16.22 4.40
CA GLU A 100 -7.65 -17.58 4.61
C GLU A 100 -6.53 -18.62 4.63
N GLU A 101 -5.47 -18.44 3.84
CA GLU A 101 -4.37 -19.40 3.71
C GLU A 101 -3.28 -19.24 4.79
N ASN A 102 -3.09 -18.03 5.33
CA ASN A 102 -1.93 -17.71 6.16
C ASN A 102 -2.27 -17.67 7.65
N ASN A 103 -1.60 -18.53 8.43
CA ASN A 103 -1.80 -18.63 9.88
C ASN A 103 -0.96 -17.63 10.71
N ASP A 104 -0.25 -16.69 10.08
CA ASP A 104 0.59 -15.69 10.75
C ASP A 104 -0.16 -14.39 11.11
N PHE A 105 -1.50 -14.36 11.00
CA PHE A 105 -2.28 -13.20 11.44
C PHE A 105 -2.58 -13.25 12.94
N PRO A 106 -2.68 -12.09 13.61
CA PRO A 106 -3.11 -12.06 15.01
C PRO A 106 -4.52 -12.60 15.16
N SER A 107 -4.82 -13.19 16.31
CA SER A 107 -6.20 -13.49 16.70
C SER A 107 -7.03 -12.22 16.76
N PHE A 108 -8.37 -12.34 16.70
CA PHE A 108 -9.27 -11.19 16.81
C PHE A 108 -8.99 -10.34 18.06
N ILE A 109 -8.75 -10.99 19.22
CA ILE A 109 -8.47 -10.28 20.48
C ILE A 109 -7.15 -9.50 20.37
N GLU A 110 -6.10 -10.11 19.83
CA GLU A 110 -4.81 -9.44 19.64
C GLU A 110 -4.89 -8.28 18.64
N ALA A 111 -5.65 -8.45 17.56
CA ALA A 111 -5.91 -7.40 16.57
C ALA A 111 -6.59 -6.20 17.22
N GLU A 112 -7.68 -6.42 17.97
CA GLU A 112 -8.41 -5.34 18.66
C GLU A 112 -7.56 -4.66 19.74
N HIS A 113 -6.80 -5.43 20.53
CA HIS A 113 -5.86 -4.87 21.49
C HIS A 113 -4.80 -3.99 20.81
N THR A 114 -4.29 -4.40 19.65
CA THR A 114 -3.33 -3.63 18.87
C THR A 114 -3.94 -2.33 18.36
N ARG A 115 -5.17 -2.37 17.81
CA ARG A 115 -5.90 -1.17 17.37
C ARG A 115 -6.12 -0.20 18.51
N ILE A 116 -6.65 -0.67 19.64
CA ILE A 116 -6.91 0.17 20.81
C ILE A 116 -5.61 0.82 21.28
N LYS A 117 -4.53 0.04 21.40
CA LYS A 117 -3.22 0.57 21.82
C LYS A 117 -2.70 1.65 20.88
N LEU A 118 -2.75 1.43 19.57
CA LEU A 118 -2.29 2.42 18.57
C LEU A 118 -3.15 3.69 18.61
N LEU A 119 -4.47 3.55 18.58
CA LEU A 119 -5.40 4.69 18.57
C LEU A 119 -5.35 5.51 19.87
N SER A 120 -5.15 4.86 21.02
CA SER A 120 -5.05 5.54 22.32
C SER A 120 -3.66 6.08 22.65
N SER A 121 -2.62 5.71 21.88
CA SER A 121 -1.25 6.17 22.13
C SER A 121 -1.01 7.64 21.82
N GLY A 122 -1.90 8.27 21.05
CA GLY A 122 -1.73 9.63 20.52
C GLY A 122 -0.77 9.77 19.34
N ILE A 123 -0.03 8.69 18.96
CA ILE A 123 0.92 8.74 17.83
C ILE A 123 0.20 9.11 16.52
N LEU A 124 -1.01 8.57 16.31
CA LEU A 124 -1.79 8.79 15.10
C LEU A 124 -2.56 10.12 15.11
N ASP A 125 -2.55 10.88 16.21
CA ASP A 125 -3.32 12.14 16.32
C ASP A 125 -2.80 13.25 15.42
N ILE A 126 -1.55 13.13 14.95
CA ILE A 126 -0.97 14.05 13.97
C ILE A 126 -1.67 13.99 12.61
N LEU A 127 -2.32 12.86 12.29
CA LEU A 127 -3.06 12.71 11.05
C LEU A 127 -4.46 13.31 11.21
N PRO A 128 -4.90 14.22 10.34
CA PRO A 128 -6.16 14.93 10.51
C PRO A 128 -7.37 14.03 10.29
N ASP A 129 -7.26 13.05 9.40
CA ASP A 129 -8.36 12.20 8.97
C ASP A 129 -8.37 10.87 9.76
N ILE A 130 -9.54 10.44 10.22
CA ILE A 130 -9.67 9.19 11.00
C ILE A 130 -9.52 7.96 10.11
N GLU A 131 -9.90 8.03 8.84
CA GLU A 131 -9.70 6.98 7.86
C GLU A 131 -8.21 6.67 7.70
N ASP A 132 -7.33 7.67 7.55
CA ASP A 132 -5.86 7.45 7.46
C ASP A 132 -5.30 6.71 8.70
N ARG A 133 -5.79 7.09 9.89
CA ARG A 133 -5.39 6.43 11.15
C ARG A 133 -5.84 4.97 11.19
N ILE A 134 -7.05 4.70 10.70
CA ILE A 134 -7.58 3.33 10.61
C ILE A 134 -6.76 2.50 9.62
N LEU A 135 -6.39 3.05 8.46
CA LEU A 135 -5.57 2.34 7.47
C LEU A 135 -4.19 1.98 8.02
N LEU A 136 -3.53 2.87 8.76
CA LEU A 136 -2.26 2.55 9.42
C LEU A 136 -2.43 1.47 10.51
N CYS A 137 -3.51 1.53 11.29
CA CYS A 137 -3.84 0.47 12.24
C CYS A 137 -4.05 -0.88 11.54
N ASP A 138 -4.80 -0.91 10.43
CA ASP A 138 -5.00 -2.13 9.63
C ASP A 138 -3.68 -2.69 9.14
N ALA A 139 -2.81 -1.84 8.60
CA ALA A 139 -1.50 -2.27 8.10
C ALA A 139 -0.64 -2.91 9.20
N VAL A 140 -0.65 -2.34 10.41
CA VAL A 140 0.06 -2.92 11.56
C VAL A 140 -0.58 -4.23 12.02
N VAL A 141 -1.91 -4.29 12.11
CA VAL A 141 -2.65 -5.52 12.48
C VAL A 141 -2.40 -6.64 11.48
N TYR A 142 -2.37 -6.32 10.19
CA TYR A 142 -2.03 -7.25 9.13
C TYR A 142 -0.54 -7.61 9.10
N ARG A 143 0.27 -7.13 10.06
CA ARG A 143 1.72 -7.35 10.14
C ARG A 143 2.41 -7.04 8.81
N CYS A 144 2.00 -5.94 8.16
CA CYS A 144 2.65 -5.49 6.94
C CYS A 144 4.05 -4.97 7.27
N ASP A 145 5.01 -5.28 6.41
CA ASP A 145 6.38 -4.78 6.52
C ASP A 145 6.48 -3.29 6.16
N CYS A 146 5.58 -2.84 5.28
CA CYS A 146 5.47 -1.45 4.89
C CYS A 146 4.03 -1.01 4.59
N PHE A 147 3.81 0.28 4.77
CA PHE A 147 2.65 1.03 4.30
C PHE A 147 3.09 1.83 3.08
N CYS A 148 2.73 1.36 1.89
CA CYS A 148 3.03 2.04 0.63
C CYS A 148 1.94 3.07 0.36
N THR A 149 2.32 4.34 0.25
CA THR A 149 1.41 5.45 0.01
C THR A 149 2.00 6.48 -0.94
N ARG A 150 1.12 7.22 -1.60
CA ARG A 150 1.43 8.42 -2.36
C ARG A 150 0.77 9.68 -1.77
N ASP A 151 0.26 9.62 -0.55
CA ASP A 151 -0.30 10.80 0.11
C ASP A 151 0.79 11.72 0.65
N TRP A 152 1.14 12.72 -0.17
CA TRP A 152 2.17 13.71 0.13
C TRP A 152 1.70 14.85 1.01
N GLU A 153 0.39 15.02 1.17
CA GLU A 153 -0.20 16.15 1.88
C GLU A 153 -0.49 15.80 3.35
N THR A 154 -0.68 14.50 3.65
CA THR A 154 -0.95 14.01 5.00
C THR A 154 0.11 12.98 5.46
N ILE A 155 0.02 11.72 5.03
CA ILE A 155 0.78 10.61 5.63
C ILE A 155 2.28 10.79 5.42
N LEU A 156 2.72 11.05 4.19
CA LEU A 156 4.15 11.25 3.90
C LEU A 156 4.68 12.57 4.47
N LYS A 157 3.84 13.60 4.57
CA LYS A 157 4.19 14.87 5.21
C LYS A 157 4.51 14.69 6.70
N TYR A 158 3.76 13.83 7.39
CA TYR A 158 3.91 13.59 8.82
C TYR A 158 4.69 12.32 9.15
N ARG A 159 5.24 11.60 8.15
CA ARG A 159 5.89 10.29 8.35
C ARG A 159 6.98 10.28 9.42
N ASP A 160 7.77 11.35 9.54
CA ASP A 160 8.86 11.45 10.51
C ASP A 160 8.32 11.52 11.97
N HIS A 161 7.07 11.96 12.15
CA HIS A 161 6.37 11.93 13.44
C HIS A 161 5.72 10.56 13.73
N LEU A 162 5.67 9.69 12.72
CA LEU A 162 5.09 8.34 12.79
C LEU A 162 6.17 7.25 12.93
N GLU A 163 7.44 7.61 13.10
CA GLU A 163 8.58 6.67 13.18
C GLU A 163 8.47 5.64 14.31
N SER A 164 7.69 5.94 15.36
CA SER A 164 7.43 5.01 16.46
C SER A 164 6.45 3.89 16.10
N LEU A 165 5.78 3.96 14.94
CA LEU A 165 4.93 2.87 14.45
C LEU A 165 5.79 1.66 14.08
N PRO A 166 5.32 0.43 14.32
CA PRO A 166 6.04 -0.79 13.99
C PRO A 166 5.95 -1.15 12.49
N ILE A 167 5.84 -0.16 11.61
CA ILE A 167 5.70 -0.33 10.16
C ILE A 167 6.43 0.81 9.44
N LYS A 168 7.05 0.50 8.29
CA LYS A 168 7.70 1.53 7.47
C LYS A 168 6.68 2.21 6.56
N ILE A 169 6.57 3.53 6.64
CA ILE A 169 5.79 4.32 5.67
C ILE A 169 6.72 4.68 4.52
N ILE A 170 6.41 4.22 3.32
CA ILE A 170 7.26 4.39 2.14
C ILE A 170 6.44 4.76 0.90
N THR A 171 7.12 5.38 -0.05
CA THR A 171 6.62 5.61 -1.41
C THR A 171 6.88 4.38 -2.30
N PRO A 172 6.22 4.29 -3.47
CA PRO A 172 6.52 3.24 -4.44
C PRO A 172 8.01 3.25 -4.85
N SER A 173 8.56 4.44 -5.11
CA SER A 173 9.98 4.61 -5.46
C SER A 173 10.95 4.16 -4.36
N GLU A 174 10.63 4.42 -3.08
CA GLU A 174 11.41 3.93 -1.93
C GLU A 174 11.29 2.40 -1.80
N TRP A 175 10.09 1.83 -2.00
CA TRP A 175 9.90 0.37 -2.00
C TRP A 175 10.74 -0.29 -3.09
N TRP A 176 10.68 0.22 -4.32
CA TRP A 176 11.51 -0.28 -5.42
C TRP A 176 13.00 -0.17 -5.10
N SER A 177 13.44 0.92 -4.49
CA SER A 177 14.84 1.10 -4.10
C SER A 177 15.34 0.04 -3.11
N LEU A 178 14.45 -0.55 -2.28
CA LEU A 178 14.77 -1.66 -1.39
C LEU A 178 14.90 -2.99 -2.15
N ILE A 179 14.10 -3.20 -3.19
CA ILE A 179 14.07 -4.44 -3.99
C ILE A 179 15.20 -4.44 -5.04
N LYS A 180 15.44 -3.30 -5.70
CA LYS A 180 16.32 -3.14 -6.87
C LYS A 180 17.69 -3.81 -6.74
N PRO A 181 18.43 -3.72 -5.61
CA PRO A 181 19.73 -4.38 -5.48
C PRO A 181 19.68 -5.91 -5.57
N TYR A 182 18.50 -6.49 -5.32
CA TYR A 182 18.26 -7.92 -5.28
C TYR A 182 17.41 -8.40 -6.45
N ALA A 183 16.95 -7.49 -7.32
CA ALA A 183 16.07 -7.77 -8.44
C ALA A 183 16.55 -8.95 -9.30
N GLY A 184 17.86 -9.05 -9.55
CA GLY A 184 18.47 -10.13 -10.33
C GLY A 184 18.32 -11.54 -9.73
N LEU A 185 17.92 -11.66 -8.45
CA LEU A 185 17.60 -12.95 -7.83
C LEU A 185 16.22 -13.50 -8.27
N TRP A 186 15.38 -12.65 -8.85
CA TRP A 186 14.03 -12.99 -9.30
C TRP A 186 13.83 -12.80 -10.80
N VAL A 187 14.91 -12.66 -11.59
CA VAL A 187 14.86 -12.58 -13.07
C VAL A 187 14.94 -13.97 -13.69
#